data_AF-A0A1E9AUZ4-F1
#
_entry.id   AF-A0A1E9AUZ4-F1
#
_cell.length_a   1.000
_cell.length_b   1.000
_cell.length_c   1.000
_cell.angle_alpha   90.00
_cell.angle_beta   90.00
_cell.angle_gamma   90.00
#
_symmetry.space_group_name_H-M   'P 1'
#
loop_
_entity.id
_entity.type
_entity.pdbx_description
1 polymer ?
#
loop_
_entity_poly.entity_id
_entity_poly.type
_entity_poly.pdbx_seq_one_letter_code
_entity_poly.pdbx_strand_id
1 'polypeptide(L)'
;MDNTFSLFKGQVVRSKKGRDEGKVFVITEIIDKDYLYLVDGKLRKLDRPKKKKVKHLYIYKDIIDLDNKDLNDSYIRKKLLPYS
;
A
#
# COMPACT_ATOMS: atom_id res chain seq x y z
N MET A 1 13.27 -10.68 -18.21
CA MET A 1 12.12 -9.80 -18.50
C MET A 1 11.90 -8.95 -17.28
N ASP A 2 12.39 -7.72 -17.36
CA ASP A 2 12.22 -6.75 -16.29
C ASP A 2 10.73 -6.40 -16.23
N ASN A 3 10.04 -6.98 -15.24
CA ASN A 3 8.69 -6.58 -14.88
C ASN A 3 8.79 -5.18 -14.26
N THR A 4 8.95 -4.16 -15.11
CA THR A 4 8.91 -2.75 -14.73
C THR A 4 7.46 -2.39 -14.43
N PHE A 5 6.93 -2.95 -13.34
CA PHE A 5 5.68 -2.46 -12.76
C PHE A 5 5.99 -1.09 -12.17
N SER A 6 5.68 -0.05 -12.95
CA SER A 6 5.59 1.31 -12.43
C SER A 6 4.64 1.29 -11.23
N LEU A 7 5.12 1.76 -10.09
CA LEU A 7 4.31 1.87 -8.88
C LEU A 7 3.46 3.12 -8.98
N PHE A 8 2.21 3.00 -8.56
CA PHE A 8 1.25 4.10 -8.57
C PHE A 8 0.67 4.33 -7.17
N LYS A 9 0.26 5.57 -6.91
CA LYS A 9 -0.62 5.88 -5.78
C LYS A 9 -1.90 5.04 -5.93
N GLY A 10 -2.36 4.43 -4.83
CA GLY A 10 -3.49 3.52 -4.83
C GLY A 10 -3.14 2.05 -5.11
N GLN A 11 -1.91 1.72 -5.53
CA GLN A 11 -1.55 0.33 -5.81
C GLN A 11 -1.64 -0.54 -4.54
N VAL A 12 -2.27 -1.71 -4.68
CA VAL A 12 -2.30 -2.71 -3.61
C VAL A 12 -0.98 -3.47 -3.59
N VAL A 13 -0.40 -3.63 -2.40
CA VAL A 13 0.89 -4.31 -2.20
C VAL A 13 0.89 -5.18 -0.95
N ARG A 14 1.65 -6.28 -0.97
CA ARG A 14 1.90 -7.11 0.20
C ARG A 14 3.33 -6.92 0.69
N SER A 15 3.51 -6.77 1.99
CA SER A 15 4.85 -6.70 2.60
C SER A 15 5.52 -8.07 2.53
N LYS A 16 6.62 -8.16 1.78
CA LYS A 16 7.41 -9.39 1.59
C LYS A 16 8.25 -9.76 2.82
N LYS A 17 8.70 -8.79 3.61
CA LYS A 17 9.58 -9.02 4.78
C LYS A 17 9.57 -7.91 5.83
N GLY A 18 9.93 -8.23 7.08
CA GLY A 18 10.10 -7.28 8.19
C GLY A 18 8.87 -7.20 9.11
N ARG A 19 8.77 -6.15 9.96
CA ARG A 19 7.76 -6.06 11.04
C ARG A 19 6.30 -6.37 10.65
N ASP A 20 5.92 -6.01 9.42
CA ASP A 20 4.56 -6.20 8.91
C ASP A 20 4.52 -7.22 7.76
N GLU A 21 5.43 -8.20 7.75
CA GLU A 21 5.47 -9.28 6.76
C GLU A 21 4.14 -10.01 6.62
N GLY A 22 3.78 -10.34 5.38
CA GLY A 22 2.52 -11.00 5.05
C GLY A 22 1.30 -10.09 4.98
N LYS A 23 1.34 -8.88 5.54
CA LYS A 23 0.21 -7.94 5.52
C LYS A 23 0.09 -7.18 4.20
N VAL A 24 -1.14 -6.82 3.86
CA VAL A 24 -1.50 -6.08 2.64
C VAL A 24 -1.76 -4.62 2.97
N PHE A 25 -1.35 -3.75 2.07
CA PHE A 25 -1.39 -2.30 2.19
C PHE A 25 -1.77 -1.67 0.85
N VAL A 26 -2.11 -0.39 0.90
CA VAL A 26 -2.18 0.48 -0.27
C VAL A 26 -1.04 1.51 -0.25
N ILE A 27 -0.46 1.82 -1.41
CA ILE A 27 0.51 2.92 -1.56
C ILE A 27 -0.25 4.25 -1.52
N THR A 28 0.06 5.10 -0.54
CA THR A 28 -0.55 6.44 -0.46
C THR A 28 0.31 7.51 -1.10
N GLU A 29 1.63 7.32 -1.10
CA GLU A 29 2.59 8.28 -1.63
C GLU A 29 3.91 7.56 -1.99
N ILE A 30 4.52 7.99 -3.09
CA ILE A 30 5.84 7.54 -3.54
C ILE A 30 6.82 8.65 -3.19
N ILE A 31 7.78 8.35 -2.31
CA ILE A 31 8.73 9.35 -1.81
C ILE A 31 9.89 9.49 -2.79
N ASP A 32 10.47 8.34 -3.17
CA ASP A 32 11.59 8.23 -4.09
C ASP A 32 11.61 6.83 -4.74
N LYS A 33 12.70 6.51 -5.45
CA LYS A 33 12.87 5.21 -6.13
C LYS A 33 12.91 4.00 -5.18
N ASP A 34 13.30 4.20 -3.93
CA ASP A 34 13.54 3.15 -2.95
C ASP A 34 12.46 3.09 -1.88
N TYR A 35 11.77 4.21 -1.59
CA TYR A 35 10.84 4.34 -0.47
C TYR A 35 9.47 4.89 -0.87
N LEU A 36 8.46 4.42 -0.14
CA LEU A 36 7.07 4.84 -0.26
C LEU A 36 6.33 4.76 1.08
N TYR A 37 5.14 5.32 1.12
CA TYR A 37 4.23 5.25 2.27
C TYR A 37 3.08 4.26 2.03
N LEU A 38 2.80 3.46 3.07
CA LEU A 38 1.79 2.41 3.08
C LEU A 38 0.78 2.57 4.20
N VAL A 39 -0.48 2.26 3.89
CA VAL A 39 -1.61 2.30 4.82
C VAL A 39 -2.46 1.04 4.69
N ASP A 40 -2.96 0.51 5.81
CA ASP A 40 -3.95 -0.58 5.86
C ASP A 40 -5.26 -0.14 6.54
N GLY A 41 -5.31 1.08 7.07
CA GLY A 41 -6.46 1.63 7.79
C GLY A 41 -6.73 0.93 9.13
N LYS A 42 -5.83 0.08 9.64
CA LYS A 42 -5.96 -0.60 10.94
C LYS A 42 -4.75 -0.36 11.82
N LEU A 43 -3.61 -0.94 11.44
CA LEU A 43 -2.35 -0.78 12.16
C LEU A 43 -1.58 0.44 11.66
N ARG A 44 -1.65 0.71 10.36
CA ARG A 44 -1.03 1.83 9.65
C ARG A 44 -2.17 2.67 9.07
N LYS A 45 -2.43 3.79 9.72
CA LYS A 45 -3.51 4.72 9.39
C LYS A 45 -3.02 5.81 8.44
N LEU A 46 -3.95 6.54 7.84
CA LEU A 46 -3.67 7.69 6.96
C LEU A 46 -2.82 8.77 7.65
N ASP A 47 -3.05 9.02 8.94
CA ASP A 47 -2.30 9.99 9.75
C ASP A 47 -0.89 9.49 10.13
N ARG A 48 -0.69 8.17 10.15
CA ARG A 48 0.55 7.52 10.59
C ARG A 48 0.95 6.42 9.59
N PRO A 49 1.24 6.80 8.34
CA PRO A 49 1.59 5.85 7.30
C PRO A 49 2.94 5.19 7.59
N LYS A 50 3.15 4.01 7.01
CA LYS A 50 4.40 3.27 7.16
C LYS A 50 5.35 3.58 6.01
N LYS A 51 6.52 4.14 6.31
CA LYS A 51 7.63 4.19 5.34
C LYS A 51 8.14 2.78 5.07
N LYS A 52 8.19 2.37 3.80
CA LYS A 52 8.61 1.02 3.38
C LYS A 52 9.49 1.07 2.15
N LYS A 53 10.46 0.16 2.08
CA LYS A 53 11.31 0.00 0.90
C LYS A 53 10.59 -0.78 -0.20
N VAL A 54 10.67 -0.30 -1.44
CA VAL A 54 10.06 -0.92 -2.64
C VAL A 54 10.49 -2.38 -2.81
N LYS A 55 11.78 -2.68 -2.64
CA LYS A 55 12.33 -4.05 -2.75
C LYS A 55 11.79 -5.07 -1.73
N HIS A 56 10.91 -4.66 -0.82
CA HIS A 56 10.28 -5.50 0.20
C HIS A 56 8.76 -5.62 -0.03
N LEU A 57 8.30 -5.43 -1.26
CA LEU A 57 6.90 -5.50 -1.64
C LEU A 57 6.70 -6.58 -2.71
N TYR A 58 5.56 -7.25 -2.60
CA TYR A 58 4.90 -7.88 -3.73
C TYR A 58 3.82 -6.93 -4.23
N ILE A 59 3.74 -6.73 -5.54
CA ILE A 59 2.85 -5.77 -6.18
C ILE A 59 1.67 -6.54 -6.76
N TYR A 60 0.45 -6.17 -6.39
CA TYR A 60 -0.76 -6.67 -7.05
C TYR A 60 -1.08 -5.81 -8.28
N LYS A 61 -1.96 -6.28 -9.16
CA LYS A 61 -2.39 -5.48 -10.32
C LYS A 61 -3.43 -4.43 -9.93
N ASP A 62 -4.16 -4.67 -8.85
CA ASP A 62 -5.26 -3.83 -8.39
C ASP A 62 -4.80 -2.47 -7.87
N ILE A 63 -5.54 -1.43 -8.24
CA ILE A 63 -5.36 -0.05 -7.80
C ILE A 63 -6.67 0.42 -7.16
N ILE A 64 -6.56 0.95 -5.95
CA ILE A 64 -7.66 1.55 -5.21
C ILE A 64 -7.66 3.06 -5.49
N ASP A 65 -8.83 3.59 -5.83
CA ASP A 65 -9.02 5.03 -5.92
C ASP A 65 -8.93 5.67 -4.52
N LEU A 66 -7.91 6.51 -4.35
CA LEU A 66 -7.64 7.27 -3.13
C LEU A 66 -8.10 8.73 -3.20
N ASP A 67 -8.57 9.22 -4.35
CA ASP A 67 -9.03 10.62 -4.49
C ASP A 67 -10.55 10.75 -4.20
N ASN A 68 -11.12 9.72 -3.58
CA ASN A 68 -12.50 9.66 -3.14
C ASN A 68 -12.76 10.62 -1.94
N LYS A 69 -13.89 11.33 -1.95
CA LYS A 69 -14.30 12.24 -0.86
C LYS A 69 -14.48 11.55 0.50
N ASP A 70 -14.82 10.27 0.50
CA ASP A 70 -15.01 9.46 1.71
C ASP A 70 -13.74 8.70 2.13
N LEU A 71 -12.57 9.11 1.63
CA LEU A 71 -11.30 8.48 2.01
C LEU A 71 -11.07 8.60 3.53
N ASN A 72 -11.11 7.45 4.20
CA ASN A 72 -10.74 7.30 5.60
C ASN A 72 -10.16 5.91 5.85
N ASP A 73 -9.67 5.68 7.06
CA ASP A 73 -9.09 4.38 7.46
C ASP A 73 -10.09 3.22 7.30
N SER A 74 -11.38 3.46 7.52
CA SER A 74 -12.43 2.44 7.39
C SER A 74 -12.65 2.05 5.92
N TYR A 75 -12.66 3.03 5.01
CA TYR A 75 -12.74 2.80 3.57
C TYR A 75 -11.57 1.93 3.09
N ILE A 76 -10.34 2.29 3.46
CA ILE A 76 -9.14 1.52 3.08
C ILE A 76 -9.24 0.10 3.62
N ARG A 77 -9.58 -0.07 4.90
CA ARG A 77 -9.72 -1.39 5.51
C ARG A 77 -10.72 -2.25 4.75
N LYS A 78 -11.89 -1.70 4.39
CA LYS A 78 -12.92 -2.39 3.61
C LYS A 78 -12.41 -2.80 2.22
N LYS A 79 -11.70 -1.92 1.53
CA LYS A 79 -11.14 -2.20 0.20
C LYS A 79 -10.04 -3.26 0.22
N LEU A 80 -9.31 -3.38 1.33
CA LEU A 80 -8.25 -4.37 1.51
C LEU A 80 -8.74 -5.72 2.06
N LEU A 81 -9.97 -5.84 2.56
CA LEU A 81 -10.54 -7.09 3.07
C LEU A 81 -10.39 -8.29 2.11
N PRO A 82 -10.60 -8.16 0.78
CA PRO A 82 -10.48 -9.29 -0.14
C PRO A 82 -9.07 -9.89 -0.25
N TYR A 83 -8.05 -9.19 0.25
CA TYR A 83 -6.64 -9.60 0.19
C TYR A 83 -6.09 -10.10 1.53
N SER A 84 -6.93 -10.12 2.58
CA SER A 84 -6.54 -10.52 3.94
C SER A 84 -6.67 -12.02 4.19
#